data_AF-A0A1Q3KEV7-F1
#
_entry.id   AF-A0A1Q3KEV7-F1
#
_cell.length_a   1.000
_cell.length_b   1.000
_cell.length_c   1.000
_cell.angle_alpha   90.00
_cell.angle_beta   90.00
_cell.angle_gamma   90.00
#
_symmetry.space_group_name_H-M   'P 1'
#
loop_
_entity.id
_entity.type
_entity.pdbx_description
1 polymer ?
#
loop_
_entity_poly.entity_id
_entity_poly.type
_entity_poly.pdbx_seq_one_letter_code
_entity_poly.pdbx_strand_id
1 'polypeptide(L)'
;MRRAVVLGVLLSGVVVSAVAQTPSSPQLANPASVNCIKQGGTLKMEKRPDGGQYGVCVFVDNYQCEEWALFRDECPKGGLRVTGYATAAGRYCAITGGRYAVSSAPTAAVEKGVCSLPGGKACDADAYYKGTCSR
;
A
#
# COMPACT_ATOMS: atom_id res chain seq x y z
N MET A 1 -40.59 -69.31 -27.50
CA MET A 1 -39.39 -68.47 -27.68
C MET A 1 -39.64 -67.11 -27.03
N ARG A 2 -39.07 -66.86 -25.84
CA ARG A 2 -39.14 -65.56 -25.14
C ARG A 2 -37.71 -65.11 -24.86
N ARG A 3 -37.28 -64.04 -25.53
CA ARG A 3 -36.02 -63.34 -25.27
C ARG A 3 -36.21 -62.52 -23.98
N ALA A 4 -35.35 -62.72 -23.00
CA ALA A 4 -35.15 -61.78 -21.90
C ALA A 4 -33.67 -61.38 -21.91
N VAL A 5 -33.41 -60.16 -22.37
CA VAL A 5 -32.13 -59.47 -22.19
C VAL A 5 -32.27 -58.67 -20.90
N VAL A 6 -31.45 -58.97 -19.89
CA VAL A 6 -31.34 -58.15 -18.69
C VAL A 6 -30.01 -57.40 -18.78
N LEU A 7 -30.13 -56.08 -18.81
CA LEU A 7 -29.07 -55.09 -18.93
C LEU A 7 -28.91 -54.39 -17.57
N GLY A 8 -27.67 -54.12 -17.15
CA GLY A 8 -27.32 -53.22 -16.03
C GLY A 8 -27.07 -53.96 -14.71
N VAL A 9 -26.12 -53.57 -13.85
CA VAL A 9 -25.62 -52.23 -13.56
C VAL A 9 -24.16 -52.32 -13.06
N LEU A 10 -23.25 -51.52 -13.62
CA LEU A 10 -21.91 -51.30 -13.06
C LEU A 10 -21.99 -50.21 -11.98
N LEU A 11 -21.88 -50.59 -10.70
CA LEU A 11 -21.71 -49.65 -9.59
C LEU A 11 -20.26 -49.13 -9.59
N SER A 12 -20.02 -47.95 -10.17
CA SER A 12 -18.79 -47.19 -9.92
C SER A 12 -18.99 -46.31 -8.68
N GLY A 13 -18.39 -46.71 -7.56
CA GLY A 13 -18.37 -45.92 -6.33
C GLY A 13 -17.50 -44.68 -6.50
N VAL A 14 -18.10 -43.50 -6.42
CA VAL A 14 -17.38 -42.22 -6.36
C VAL A 14 -17.11 -41.91 -4.90
N VAL A 15 -15.83 -41.97 -4.51
CA VAL A 15 -15.37 -41.47 -3.21
C VAL A 15 -15.24 -39.95 -3.29
N VAL A 16 -16.15 -39.23 -2.63
CA VAL A 16 -16.03 -37.77 -2.46
C VAL A 16 -15.23 -37.52 -1.19
N SER A 17 -13.95 -37.20 -1.33
CA SER A 17 -13.13 -36.70 -0.23
C SER A 17 -13.57 -35.28 0.14
N ALA A 18 -14.21 -35.14 1.30
CA ALA A 18 -14.54 -33.85 1.87
C ALA A 18 -13.26 -33.17 2.38
N VAL A 19 -12.80 -32.13 1.67
CA VAL A 19 -11.75 -31.24 2.16
C VAL A 19 -12.32 -30.35 3.27
N ALA A 20 -11.85 -30.53 4.51
CA ALA A 20 -12.19 -29.67 5.63
C ALA A 20 -11.56 -28.29 5.41
N GLN A 21 -12.37 -27.27 5.11
CA GLN A 21 -11.92 -25.88 5.08
C GLN A 21 -11.86 -25.38 6.52
N THR A 22 -10.65 -25.07 7.01
CA THR A 22 -10.46 -24.39 8.29
C THR A 22 -11.05 -22.98 8.21
N PRO A 23 -11.90 -22.57 9.17
CA PRO A 23 -12.47 -21.23 9.16
C PRO A 23 -11.36 -20.19 9.33
N SER A 24 -11.23 -19.28 8.35
CA SER A 24 -10.36 -18.11 8.47
C SER A 24 -10.89 -17.21 9.58
N SER A 25 -10.04 -16.90 10.55
CA SER A 25 -10.38 -15.91 11.58
C SER A 25 -10.66 -14.57 10.90
N PRO A 26 -11.69 -13.81 11.35
CA PRO A 26 -11.98 -12.51 10.77
C PRO A 26 -10.77 -11.58 10.95
N GLN A 27 -10.16 -11.19 9.83
CA GLN A 27 -9.04 -10.25 9.84
C GLN A 27 -9.60 -8.83 10.02
N LEU A 28 -9.28 -8.20 11.15
CA LEU A 28 -9.70 -6.82 11.42
C LEU A 28 -9.10 -5.90 10.34
N ALA A 29 -9.95 -5.09 9.69
CA ALA A 29 -9.50 -4.15 8.68
C ALA A 29 -8.56 -3.09 9.27
N ASN A 30 -7.51 -2.73 8.53
CA ASN A 30 -6.60 -1.66 8.93
C ASN A 30 -7.36 -0.30 8.96
N PRO A 31 -7.38 0.43 10.09
CA PRO A 31 -8.13 1.68 10.20
C PRO A 31 -7.64 2.78 9.26
N ALA A 32 -6.34 2.86 8.96
CA ALA A 32 -5.79 3.82 8.01
C ALA A 32 -6.28 3.53 6.58
N SER A 33 -6.29 2.25 6.21
CA SER A 33 -6.82 1.77 4.94
C SER A 33 -8.31 2.08 4.79
N VAL A 34 -9.11 1.82 5.84
CA VAL A 34 -10.54 2.17 5.85
C VAL A 34 -10.73 3.68 5.73
N ASN A 35 -9.93 4.48 6.43
CA ASN A 35 -9.99 5.93 6.33
C ASN A 35 -9.66 6.41 4.91
N CYS A 36 -8.65 5.87 4.24
CA CYS A 36 -8.35 6.23 2.85
C CYS A 36 -9.58 6.09 1.93
N ILE A 37 -10.26 4.95 2.01
CA ILE A 37 -11.46 4.67 1.20
C ILE A 37 -12.60 5.62 1.57
N LYS A 38 -12.79 5.89 2.88
CA LYS A 38 -13.81 6.85 3.36
C LYS A 38 -13.57 8.28 2.86
N GLN A 39 -12.31 8.68 2.67
CA GLN A 39 -11.94 9.98 2.10
C GLN A 39 -12.09 10.02 0.57
N GLY A 40 -12.57 8.94 -0.07
CA GLY A 40 -12.74 8.85 -1.52
C GLY A 40 -11.47 8.48 -2.28
N GLY A 41 -10.42 8.02 -1.58
CA GLY A 41 -9.19 7.54 -2.19
C GLY A 41 -9.23 6.04 -2.51
N THR A 42 -8.27 5.61 -3.32
CA THR A 42 -7.95 4.20 -3.58
C THR A 42 -6.64 3.85 -2.89
N LEU A 43 -6.65 2.81 -2.06
CA LEU A 43 -5.44 2.32 -1.41
C LEU A 43 -4.57 1.54 -2.40
N LYS A 44 -3.27 1.84 -2.43
CA LYS A 44 -2.24 1.08 -3.13
C LYS A 44 -1.11 0.72 -2.18
N MET A 45 -0.66 -0.52 -2.22
CA MET A 45 0.52 -0.93 -1.46
C MET A 45 1.78 -0.68 -2.29
N GLU A 46 2.75 -0.01 -1.69
CA GLU A 46 4.05 0.26 -2.28
C GLU A 46 5.17 -0.33 -1.39
N LYS A 47 6.34 -0.53 -1.99
CA LYS A 47 7.55 -1.01 -1.30
C LYS A 47 8.60 0.09 -1.24
N ARG A 48 9.25 0.19 -0.10
CA ARG A 48 10.46 0.98 0.10
C ARG A 48 11.71 0.18 -0.32
N PRO A 49 12.86 0.84 -0.51
CA PRO A 49 14.12 0.16 -0.84
C PRO A 49 14.57 -0.87 0.21
N ASP A 50 14.16 -0.70 1.48
CA ASP A 50 14.43 -1.66 2.57
C ASP A 50 13.50 -2.89 2.55
N GLY A 51 12.58 -2.97 1.59
CA GLY A 51 11.57 -4.03 1.48
C GLY A 51 10.32 -3.77 2.33
N GLY A 52 10.30 -2.73 3.16
CA GLY A 52 9.13 -2.34 3.94
C GLY A 52 7.97 -1.92 3.05
N GLN A 53 6.75 -2.34 3.42
CA GLN A 53 5.53 -1.96 2.69
C GLN A 53 4.83 -0.80 3.38
N TYR A 54 4.20 0.08 2.60
CA TYR A 54 3.37 1.16 3.09
C TYR A 54 2.16 1.36 2.17
N GLY A 55 1.05 1.80 2.76
CA GLY A 55 -0.17 2.13 2.04
C GLY A 55 -0.13 3.56 1.52
N VAL A 56 -0.45 3.74 0.25
CA VAL A 56 -0.62 5.06 -0.38
C VAL A 56 -2.08 5.21 -0.75
N CYS A 57 -2.72 6.22 -0.18
CA CYS A 57 -4.03 6.67 -0.58
C CYS A 57 -3.92 7.57 -1.81
N VAL A 58 -4.47 7.11 -2.95
CA VAL A 58 -4.45 7.83 -4.22
C VAL A 58 -5.83 8.42 -4.51
N PHE A 59 -5.88 9.71 -4.81
CA PHE A 59 -7.08 10.47 -5.12
C PHE A 59 -7.10 10.87 -6.61
N VAL A 60 -8.13 11.62 -7.00
CA VAL A 60 -8.25 12.22 -8.35
C VAL A 60 -7.00 13.02 -8.70
N ASP A 61 -6.68 13.10 -10.00
CA ASP A 61 -5.51 13.80 -10.53
C ASP A 61 -4.17 13.36 -9.91
N ASN A 62 -4.12 12.13 -9.41
CA ASN A 62 -2.95 11.53 -8.79
C ASN A 62 -2.45 12.31 -7.55
N TYR A 63 -3.37 12.93 -6.80
CA TYR A 63 -3.08 13.41 -5.46
C TYR A 63 -2.86 12.23 -4.53
N GLN A 64 -1.91 12.33 -3.59
CA GLN A 64 -1.53 11.19 -2.76
C GLN A 64 -1.29 11.59 -1.30
N CYS A 65 -1.52 10.64 -0.40
CA CYS A 65 -1.02 10.62 0.97
C CYS A 65 -0.59 9.20 1.32
N GLU A 66 0.36 9.03 2.23
CA GLU A 66 0.53 7.76 2.92
C GLU A 66 -0.65 7.56 3.88
N GLU A 67 -1.17 6.33 4.00
CA GLU A 67 -2.46 6.05 4.65
C GLU A 67 -2.48 6.48 6.12
N TRP A 68 -1.37 6.30 6.85
CA TRP A 68 -1.27 6.67 8.25
C TRP A 68 -1.08 8.17 8.46
N ALA A 69 -0.34 8.84 7.57
CA ALA A 69 -0.23 10.29 7.56
C ALA A 69 -1.59 10.95 7.28
N LEU A 70 -2.38 10.40 6.36
CA LEU A 70 -3.77 10.83 6.13
C LEU A 70 -4.64 10.57 7.37
N PHE A 71 -4.50 9.41 8.01
CA PHE A 71 -5.26 9.06 9.21
C PHE A 71 -4.99 9.99 10.40
N ARG A 72 -3.77 10.50 10.53
CA ARG A 72 -3.36 11.43 11.60
C ARG A 72 -3.48 12.91 11.22
N ASP A 73 -4.12 13.23 10.10
CA ASP A 73 -4.23 14.61 9.56
C ASP A 73 -2.86 15.29 9.31
N GLU A 74 -1.79 14.51 9.13
CA GLU A 74 -0.45 14.98 8.82
C GLU A 74 -0.24 15.17 7.32
N CYS A 75 -1.14 14.58 6.52
CA CYS A 75 -1.25 14.79 5.09
C CYS A 75 -2.68 15.28 4.77
N PRO A 76 -2.86 16.27 3.87
CA PRO A 76 -4.17 16.87 3.63
C PRO A 76 -5.24 15.87 3.19
N LYS A 77 -6.48 16.08 3.63
CA LYS A 77 -7.65 15.35 3.10
C LYS A 77 -7.78 15.63 1.61
N GLY A 78 -7.95 14.57 0.81
CA GLY A 78 -7.90 14.64 -0.65
C GLY A 78 -6.50 14.54 -1.26
N GLY A 79 -5.46 14.40 -0.44
CA GLY A 79 -4.09 14.20 -0.91
C GLY A 79 -3.33 15.51 -1.17
N LEU A 80 -2.05 15.37 -1.50
CA LEU A 80 -1.24 16.46 -2.04
C LEU A 80 -0.77 16.13 -3.46
N ARG A 81 -0.51 17.17 -4.26
CA ARG A 81 -0.02 17.03 -5.63
C ARG A 81 1.43 16.55 -5.62
N VAL A 82 1.68 15.35 -6.15
CA VAL A 82 3.03 14.73 -6.11
C VAL A 82 3.92 15.06 -7.31
N THR A 83 3.36 15.65 -8.37
CA THR A 83 4.11 15.97 -9.61
C THR A 83 5.17 17.06 -9.43
N GLY A 84 5.24 17.70 -8.27
CA GLY A 84 6.31 18.65 -7.91
C GLY A 84 7.56 18.00 -7.29
N TYR A 85 7.56 16.69 -7.04
CA TYR A 85 8.71 15.99 -6.45
C TYR A 85 9.46 15.21 -7.53
N ALA A 86 10.73 15.56 -7.76
CA ALA A 86 11.56 14.92 -8.77
C ALA A 86 12.01 13.51 -8.36
N THR A 87 12.04 13.22 -7.06
CA THR A 87 12.57 11.97 -6.50
C THR A 87 11.51 11.18 -5.73
N ALA A 88 11.66 9.85 -5.71
CA ALA A 88 10.81 8.98 -4.88
C ALA A 88 10.94 9.33 -3.39
N ALA A 89 12.15 9.68 -2.94
CA ALA A 89 12.41 10.11 -1.58
C ALA A 89 11.72 11.44 -1.23
N GLY A 90 11.74 12.43 -2.14
CA GLY A 90 11.03 13.69 -1.97
C GLY A 90 9.51 13.49 -1.91
N ARG A 91 8.97 12.67 -2.80
CA ARG A 91 7.55 12.27 -2.76
C ARG A 91 7.22 11.57 -1.44
N TYR A 92 8.02 10.56 -1.05
CA TYR A 92 7.80 9.80 0.18
C TYR A 92 7.79 10.70 1.41
N CYS A 93 8.76 11.62 1.52
CA CYS A 93 8.80 12.64 2.56
C CYS A 93 7.47 13.41 2.64
N ALA A 94 6.99 13.92 1.51
CA ALA A 94 5.79 14.72 1.47
C ALA A 94 4.53 13.94 1.85
N ILE A 95 4.33 12.75 1.26
CA ILE A 95 3.11 11.98 1.49
C ILE A 95 3.03 11.40 2.90
N THR A 96 4.15 11.25 3.61
CA THR A 96 4.15 10.87 5.03
C THR A 96 3.97 12.06 5.98
N GLY A 97 3.70 13.25 5.44
CA GLY A 97 3.41 14.49 6.18
C GLY A 97 4.64 15.38 6.44
N GLY A 98 5.80 15.02 5.90
CA GLY A 98 7.01 15.84 5.99
C GLY A 98 7.03 17.02 5.01
N ARG A 99 7.91 17.98 5.28
CA ARG A 99 8.26 19.05 4.34
C ARG A 99 9.60 18.72 3.68
N TYR A 100 9.59 18.55 2.37
CA TYR A 100 10.81 18.32 1.58
C TYR A 100 11.45 19.65 1.18
N ALA A 101 12.77 19.76 1.34
CA ALA A 101 13.57 20.89 0.88
C ALA A 101 14.79 20.38 0.11
N VAL A 102 14.97 20.84 -1.12
CA VAL A 102 16.13 20.50 -1.96
C VAL A 102 17.41 21.04 -1.29
N SER A 103 18.43 20.20 -1.19
CA SER A 103 19.74 20.52 -0.60
C SER A 103 20.91 20.35 -1.58
N SER A 104 20.67 19.72 -2.73
CA SER A 104 21.65 19.63 -3.82
C SER A 104 21.71 20.91 -4.66
N ALA A 105 22.84 21.15 -5.33
CA ALA A 105 22.94 22.19 -6.35
C ALA A 105 21.98 21.91 -7.53
N PRO A 106 21.46 22.94 -8.24
CA PRO A 106 20.60 22.76 -9.40
C PRO A 106 21.21 21.96 -10.55
N THR A 107 22.54 21.91 -10.62
CA THR A 107 23.31 21.16 -11.63
C THR A 107 23.68 19.75 -11.19
N ALA A 108 23.28 19.33 -9.99
CA ALA A 108 23.57 17.99 -9.51
C ALA A 108 22.88 16.94 -10.38
N ALA A 109 23.62 15.87 -10.70
CA ALA A 109 23.08 14.76 -11.50
C ALA A 109 21.89 14.05 -10.84
N VAL A 110 21.83 14.09 -9.51
CA VAL A 110 20.74 13.52 -8.70
C VAL A 110 20.35 14.56 -7.66
N GLU A 111 19.07 14.93 -7.64
CA GLU A 111 18.50 15.80 -6.62
C GLU A 111 18.57 15.12 -5.25
N LYS A 112 19.04 15.86 -4.25
CA LYS A 112 19.01 15.46 -2.84
C LYS A 112 18.23 16.49 -2.05
N GLY A 113 17.66 16.06 -0.93
CA GLY A 113 16.93 16.98 -0.06
C GLY A 113 16.81 16.50 1.37
N VAL A 114 16.46 17.45 2.22
CA VAL A 114 16.14 17.25 3.63
C VAL A 114 14.64 17.07 3.77
N CYS A 115 14.22 16.07 4.55
CA CYS A 115 12.85 15.87 4.96
C CYS A 115 12.67 16.32 6.41
N SER A 116 11.92 17.39 6.62
CA SER A 116 11.48 17.83 7.96
C SER A 116 10.19 17.09 8.33
N LEU A 117 10.28 16.13 9.25
CA LEU A 117 9.18 15.26 9.64
C LEU A 117 8.28 15.93 10.70
N PRO A 118 6.99 15.56 10.77
CA PRO A 118 6.16 15.97 11.89
C PRO A 118 6.73 15.38 13.20
N GLY A 119 6.85 16.22 14.21
CA GLY A 119 7.65 15.95 15.42
C GLY A 119 8.99 16.71 15.46
N GLY A 120 9.36 17.42 14.38
CA GLY A 120 10.49 18.34 14.34
C GLY A 120 11.84 17.71 13.97
N LYS A 121 11.91 16.39 13.85
CA LYS A 121 13.11 15.68 13.36
C LYS A 121 13.35 15.96 11.88
N ALA A 122 14.58 16.20 11.51
CA ALA A 122 15.00 16.30 10.11
C ALA A 122 15.85 15.09 9.71
N CYS A 123 15.60 14.55 8.53
CA CYS A 123 16.34 13.45 7.92
C CYS A 123 16.86 13.87 6.55
N ASP A 124 17.97 13.29 6.10
CA ASP A 124 18.18 13.15 4.66
C ASP A 124 17.02 12.34 4.07
N ALA A 125 16.42 12.81 2.97
CA ALA A 125 15.19 12.21 2.44
C ALA A 125 15.42 10.78 1.92
N ASP A 126 16.58 10.48 1.34
CA ASP A 126 16.92 9.13 0.92
C ASP A 126 17.09 8.21 2.13
N ALA A 127 17.75 8.68 3.19
CA ALA A 127 17.87 7.93 4.44
C ALA A 127 16.49 7.64 5.05
N TYR A 128 15.57 8.60 5.02
CA TYR A 128 14.20 8.41 5.48
C TYR A 128 13.45 7.37 4.63
N TYR A 129 13.53 7.50 3.30
CA TYR A 129 12.85 6.56 2.40
C TYR A 129 13.42 5.14 2.46
N LYS A 130 14.72 5.00 2.68
CA LYS A 130 15.42 3.72 2.86
C LYS A 130 15.30 3.16 4.28
N GLY A 131 14.60 3.84 5.18
CA GLY A 131 14.39 3.40 6.55
C GLY A 131 15.61 3.49 7.47
N THR A 132 16.73 4.06 7.01
CA THR A 132 17.93 4.28 7.85
C THR A 132 17.80 5.56 8.72
N CYS A 133 16.81 6.40 8.43
CA CYS A 133 16.34 7.46 9.30
C CYS A 133 14.84 7.23 9.55
N SER A 134 14.41 7.05 10.80
CA SER A 134 12.98 6.89 11.11
C SER A 134 12.36 8.21 11.54
N ARG A 135 11.03 8.25 11.51
CA ARG A 135 10.25 9.28 12.18
C ARG A 135 10.39 9.20 13.69
#